data_AF-A0A385PZC3-F1
#
_entry.id   AF-A0A385PZC3-F1
#
_cell.length_a   1.000
_cell.length_b   1.000
_cell.length_c   1.000
_cell.angle_alpha   90.00
_cell.angle_beta   90.00
_cell.angle_gamma   90.00
#
_symmetry.space_group_name_H-M   'P 1'
#
loop_
_entity.id
_entity.type
_entity.pdbx_description
1 polymer ?
#
loop_
_entity_poly.entity_id
_entity_poly.type
_entity_poly.pdbx_seq_one_letter_code
_entity_poly.pdbx_strand_id
1 'polypeptide(L)'
;MLSKENLEVLYNELAEHEFPDGERIKFIDELGASNELAYHYELICKEWEEDKDLYLDRSFDRHGRDGLEFLFDRLNGIEDERLKVFTVYLIAGILSKLRHMDFYFEFCKKLNPILASLLEINDNTLRHKIIIAFGWIGSVNDIDILTNKILADEDSLCRAWAASSLMQMSFFGLNQDILREKTKSVFAQAINVEKDLYTCGIMIKSAQTLFGKKWISASAVENIDIKKIEKARKSAIRFLSKG
;
A
#
# COMPACT_ATOMS: atom_id res chain seq x y z
N MET A 1 15.68 -6.86 26.46
CA MET A 1 14.33 -6.61 25.94
C MET A 1 13.59 -5.82 26.99
N LEU A 2 13.03 -4.66 26.64
CA LEU A 2 12.32 -3.81 27.61
C LEU A 2 10.96 -4.41 27.96
N SER A 3 10.53 -4.24 29.22
CA SER A 3 9.16 -4.57 29.64
C SER A 3 8.19 -3.48 29.20
N LYS A 4 6.89 -3.80 29.24
CA LYS A 4 5.83 -2.81 28.98
C LYS A 4 5.99 -1.55 29.82
N GLU A 5 6.24 -1.66 31.13
CA GLU A 5 6.36 -0.49 32.02
C GLU A 5 7.52 0.44 31.60
N ASN A 6 8.66 -0.14 31.21
CA ASN A 6 9.79 0.64 30.72
C ASN A 6 9.46 1.35 29.40
N LEU A 7 8.73 0.69 28.49
CA LEU A 7 8.30 1.29 27.23
C LEU A 7 7.24 2.39 27.44
N GLU A 8 6.37 2.26 28.44
CA GLU A 8 5.41 3.30 28.85
C GLU A 8 6.12 4.54 29.39
N VAL A 9 7.13 4.37 30.26
CA VAL A 9 7.95 5.48 30.76
C VAL A 9 8.63 6.20 29.59
N LEU A 10 9.29 5.48 28.69
CA LEU A 10 9.96 6.07 27.52
C LEU A 10 8.97 6.80 26.60
N TYR A 11 7.79 6.23 26.35
CA TYR A 11 6.78 6.88 25.52
C TYR A 11 6.30 8.20 26.14
N ASN A 12 6.08 8.22 27.46
CA ASN A 12 5.63 9.43 28.16
C ASN A 12 6.71 10.52 28.17
N GLU A 13 7.97 10.16 28.41
CA GLU A 13 9.11 11.08 28.30
C GLU A 13 9.23 11.67 26.88
N LEU A 14 9.04 10.85 25.84
CA LEU A 14 9.01 11.33 24.46
C LEU A 14 7.84 12.29 24.19
N ALA A 15 6.67 11.99 24.75
CA ALA A 15 5.48 12.82 24.57
C ALA A 15 5.65 14.22 25.19
N GLU A 16 6.37 14.33 26.32
CA GLU A 16 6.71 15.63 26.95
C GLU A 16 7.62 16.51 26.08
N HIS A 17 8.34 15.91 25.13
CA HIS A 17 9.31 16.58 24.25
C HIS A 17 8.91 16.56 22.78
N GLU A 18 7.64 16.31 22.46
CA GLU A 18 7.10 16.27 21.09
C GLU A 18 7.80 15.26 20.16
N PHE A 19 8.26 14.14 20.71
CA PHE A 19 8.89 13.02 19.98
C PHE A 19 10.04 13.44 19.04
N PRO A 20 11.17 13.93 19.57
CA PRO A 20 12.32 14.30 18.76
C PRO A 20 12.78 13.12 17.88
N ASP A 21 13.12 13.38 16.61
CA ASP A 21 13.32 12.33 15.60
C ASP A 21 14.31 11.23 16.03
N GLY A 22 15.45 11.61 16.63
CA GLY A 22 16.50 10.67 17.01
C GLY A 22 16.05 9.70 18.10
N GLU A 23 15.37 10.23 19.12
CA GLU A 23 14.86 9.48 20.26
C GLU A 23 13.62 8.66 19.87
N ARG A 24 12.73 9.22 19.03
CA ARG A 24 11.57 8.50 18.47
C ARG A 24 12.01 7.28 17.66
N ILE A 25 13.02 7.42 16.80
CA ILE A 25 13.54 6.29 15.99
C ILE A 25 14.13 5.19 16.89
N LYS A 26 14.88 5.56 17.94
CA LYS A 26 15.40 4.58 18.91
C LYS A 26 14.27 3.85 19.63
N PHE A 27 13.24 4.57 20.05
CA PHE A 27 12.08 3.98 20.72
C PHE A 27 11.30 3.01 19.81
N ILE A 28 11.11 3.35 18.54
CA ILE A 28 10.53 2.44 17.53
C ILE A 28 11.37 1.16 17.39
N ASP A 29 12.70 1.29 17.43
CA ASP A 29 13.59 0.12 17.38
C ASP A 29 13.42 -0.79 18.60
N GLU A 30 13.35 -0.19 19.79
CA GLU A 30 13.09 -0.89 21.05
C GLU A 30 11.70 -1.54 21.07
N LEU A 31 10.67 -0.87 20.55
CA LEU A 31 9.31 -1.43 20.41
C LEU A 31 9.30 -2.68 19.52
N GLY A 32 9.97 -2.63 18.36
CA GLY A 32 10.10 -3.77 17.47
C GLY A 32 11.05 -4.85 17.98
N ALA A 33 11.95 -4.51 18.90
CA ALA A 33 12.81 -5.46 19.59
C ALA A 33 12.18 -6.02 20.87
N SER A 34 10.97 -5.60 21.26
CA SER A 34 10.26 -6.04 22.46
C SER A 34 9.34 -7.24 22.21
N ASN A 35 8.94 -7.95 23.26
CA ASN A 35 7.89 -8.98 23.19
C ASN A 35 6.50 -8.39 23.44
N GLU A 36 6.39 -7.07 23.59
CA GLU A 36 5.17 -6.38 24.00
C GLU A 36 4.28 -6.06 22.79
N LEU A 37 3.87 -7.10 22.05
CA LEU A 37 3.06 -7.01 20.82
C LEU A 37 1.79 -6.19 21.01
N ALA A 38 1.07 -6.49 22.09
CA ALA A 38 -0.20 -5.83 22.39
C ALA A 38 -0.01 -4.33 22.63
N TYR A 39 1.05 -3.96 23.36
CA TYR A 39 1.35 -2.58 23.64
C TYR A 39 1.88 -1.83 22.40
N HIS A 40 2.74 -2.45 21.60
CA HIS A 40 3.20 -1.87 20.34
C HIS A 40 2.01 -1.58 19.42
N TYR A 41 1.08 -2.53 19.26
CA TYR A 41 -0.12 -2.32 18.45
C TYR A 41 -1.08 -1.28 19.05
N GLU A 42 -1.21 -1.23 20.38
CA GLU A 42 -1.99 -0.19 21.07
C GLU A 42 -1.47 1.22 20.75
N LEU A 43 -0.15 1.42 20.78
CA LEU A 43 0.46 2.71 20.43
C LEU A 43 0.25 3.09 18.97
N ILE A 44 0.30 2.12 18.06
CA ILE A 44 -0.02 2.33 16.64
C ILE A 44 -1.49 2.77 16.48
N CYS A 45 -2.42 2.10 17.17
CA CYS A 45 -3.83 2.47 17.12
C CYS A 45 -4.07 3.88 17.67
N LYS A 46 -3.39 4.22 18.77
CA LYS A 46 -3.43 5.56 19.36
C LYS A 46 -2.90 6.63 18.40
N GLU A 47 -1.78 6.36 17.72
CA GLU A 47 -1.25 7.24 16.67
C GLU A 47 -2.29 7.49 15.57
N TRP A 48 -2.95 6.42 15.12
CA TRP A 48 -3.98 6.51 14.09
C TRP A 48 -5.21 7.28 14.57
N GLU A 49 -5.65 7.11 15.81
CA GLU A 49 -6.78 7.85 16.37
C GLU A 49 -6.49 9.35 16.50
N GLU A 50 -5.25 9.69 16.86
CA GLU A 50 -4.80 11.07 17.05
C GLU A 50 -4.32 11.74 15.74
N ASP A 51 -4.39 11.05 14.60
CA ASP A 51 -3.88 11.47 13.28
C ASP A 51 -2.46 12.06 13.36
N LYS A 52 -1.57 11.40 14.11
CA LYS A 52 -0.16 11.78 14.27
C LYS A 52 0.76 11.03 13.31
N ASP A 53 1.84 11.67 12.88
CA ASP A 53 2.86 11.07 12.02
C ASP A 53 4.09 10.60 12.83
N LEU A 54 3.89 9.77 13.86
CA LEU A 54 5.01 9.25 14.67
C LEU A 54 5.68 8.03 14.02
N TYR A 55 4.99 7.35 13.11
CA TYR A 55 5.43 6.15 12.39
C TYR A 55 5.75 4.99 13.33
N LEU A 56 4.94 4.82 14.38
CA LEU A 56 5.07 3.75 15.37
C LEU A 56 4.79 2.37 14.77
N ASP A 57 4.23 2.28 13.56
CA ASP A 57 4.08 1.04 12.80
C ASP A 57 5.41 0.49 12.26
N ARG A 58 6.44 1.35 12.18
CA ARG A 58 7.77 0.93 11.78
C ARG A 58 8.31 -0.10 12.77
N SER A 59 9.10 -1.04 12.26
CA SER A 59 9.66 -2.15 13.03
C SER A 59 8.65 -3.18 13.57
N PHE A 60 7.34 -3.04 13.35
CA PHE A 60 6.38 -4.09 13.72
C PHE A 60 6.67 -5.41 12.97
N ASP A 61 7.27 -5.35 11.78
CA ASP A 61 7.70 -6.53 11.03
C ASP A 61 8.78 -7.37 11.75
N ARG A 62 9.50 -6.81 12.73
CA ARG A 62 10.48 -7.54 13.54
C ARG A 62 9.84 -8.62 14.43
N HIS A 63 8.54 -8.52 14.68
CA HIS A 63 7.75 -9.52 15.39
C HIS A 63 7.47 -10.78 14.57
N GLY A 64 7.79 -10.77 13.28
CA GLY A 64 7.74 -11.94 12.41
C GLY A 64 6.35 -12.61 12.37
N ARG A 65 6.33 -13.94 12.55
CA ARG A 65 5.12 -14.75 12.52
C ARG A 65 4.17 -14.38 13.65
N ASP A 66 4.67 -14.27 14.88
CA ASP A 66 3.87 -13.99 16.08
C ASP A 66 3.14 -12.64 15.97
N GLY A 67 3.82 -11.63 15.41
CA GLY A 67 3.20 -10.34 15.13
C GLY A 67 2.07 -10.43 14.11
N LEU A 68 2.23 -11.21 13.04
CA LEU A 68 1.16 -11.43 12.06
C LEU A 68 -0.02 -12.18 12.68
N GLU A 69 0.23 -13.27 13.41
CA GLU A 69 -0.81 -14.05 14.09
C GLU A 69 -1.61 -13.17 15.05
N PHE A 70 -0.91 -12.37 15.86
CA PHE A 70 -1.54 -11.38 16.75
C PHE A 70 -2.45 -10.41 16.00
N LEU A 71 -1.99 -9.82 14.88
CA LEU A 71 -2.80 -8.86 14.12
C LEU A 71 -4.04 -9.52 13.48
N PHE A 72 -3.91 -10.76 12.98
CA PHE A 72 -5.04 -11.52 12.46
C PHE A 72 -6.08 -11.85 13.54
N ASP A 73 -5.63 -12.18 14.75
CA ASP A 73 -6.55 -12.41 15.89
C ASP A 73 -7.29 -11.12 16.25
N ARG A 74 -6.61 -9.97 16.25
CA ARG A 74 -7.24 -8.66 16.48
C ARG A 74 -8.26 -8.29 15.41
N LEU A 75 -7.97 -8.57 14.13
CA LEU A 75 -8.87 -8.27 13.01
C LEU A 75 -10.28 -8.86 13.19
N ASN A 76 -10.38 -10.06 13.78
CA ASN A 76 -11.67 -10.72 13.98
C ASN A 76 -12.58 -9.98 14.97
N GLY A 77 -12.04 -9.13 15.84
CA GLY A 77 -12.78 -8.36 16.85
C GLY A 77 -12.97 -6.88 16.53
N ILE A 78 -12.47 -6.37 15.39
CA ILE A 78 -12.59 -4.95 15.04
C ILE A 78 -13.91 -4.70 14.31
N GLU A 79 -14.77 -3.90 14.95
CA GLU A 79 -16.01 -3.39 14.36
C GLU A 79 -15.80 -2.07 13.61
N ASP A 80 -14.87 -1.23 14.08
CA ASP A 80 -14.57 0.06 13.45
C ASP A 80 -13.93 -0.14 12.06
N GLU A 81 -14.59 0.40 11.03
CA GLU A 81 -14.20 0.21 9.64
C GLU A 81 -12.81 0.79 9.34
N ARG A 82 -12.53 1.99 9.86
CA ARG A 82 -11.25 2.68 9.66
C ARG A 82 -10.10 1.90 10.27
N LEU A 83 -10.23 1.49 11.53
CA LEU A 83 -9.25 0.68 12.24
C LEU A 83 -9.03 -0.64 11.50
N LYS A 84 -10.10 -1.31 11.05
CA LYS A 84 -9.99 -2.58 10.31
C LYS A 84 -9.17 -2.43 9.04
N VAL A 85 -9.41 -1.37 8.26
CA VAL A 85 -8.64 -1.06 7.05
C VAL A 85 -7.18 -0.78 7.39
N PHE A 86 -6.92 -0.01 8.44
CA PHE A 86 -5.56 0.34 8.85
C PHE A 86 -4.78 -0.90 9.32
N THR A 87 -5.41 -1.78 10.08
CA THR A 87 -4.82 -3.06 10.50
C THR A 87 -4.54 -3.97 9.31
N VAL A 88 -5.47 -4.11 8.37
CA VAL A 88 -5.25 -4.89 7.13
C VAL A 88 -4.11 -4.30 6.31
N TYR A 89 -4.03 -2.98 6.21
CA TYR A 89 -2.95 -2.27 5.51
C TYR A 89 -1.59 -2.51 6.19
N LEU A 90 -1.55 -2.47 7.53
CA LEU A 90 -0.36 -2.79 8.32
C LEU A 90 0.12 -4.22 8.04
N ILE A 91 -0.78 -5.21 8.09
CA ILE A 91 -0.45 -6.61 7.80
C ILE A 91 0.12 -6.74 6.38
N ALA A 92 -0.50 -6.13 5.37
CA ALA A 92 0.01 -6.16 3.99
C ALA A 92 1.41 -5.54 3.90
N GLY A 93 1.64 -4.41 4.60
CA GLY A 93 2.94 -3.76 4.68
C GLY A 93 4.02 -4.65 5.31
N ILE A 94 3.69 -5.35 6.40
CA ILE A 94 4.59 -6.31 7.05
C ILE A 94 4.90 -7.49 6.11
N LEU A 95 3.88 -8.09 5.49
CA LEU A 95 4.06 -9.18 4.54
C LEU A 95 4.95 -8.77 3.37
N SER A 96 4.81 -7.53 2.89
CA SER A 96 5.68 -6.99 1.84
C SER A 96 7.16 -6.96 2.24
N LYS A 97 7.50 -6.88 3.53
CA LYS A 97 8.89 -6.93 4.01
C LYS A 97 9.35 -8.37 4.27
N LEU A 98 8.43 -9.26 4.64
CA LEU A 98 8.70 -10.65 5.01
C LEU A 98 8.50 -11.67 3.87
N ARG A 99 8.59 -11.23 2.61
CA ARG A 99 8.32 -12.09 1.41
C ARG A 99 9.22 -13.31 1.26
N HIS A 100 10.36 -13.29 1.91
CA HIS A 100 11.34 -14.37 1.90
C HIS A 100 11.05 -15.45 2.95
N MET A 101 10.11 -15.21 3.85
CA MET A 101 9.74 -16.13 4.91
C MET A 101 8.82 -17.24 4.38
N ASP A 102 8.97 -18.45 4.92
CA ASP A 102 8.23 -19.65 4.51
C ASP A 102 6.71 -19.54 4.70
N PHE A 103 6.27 -18.74 5.68
CA PHE A 103 4.87 -18.47 5.97
C PHE A 103 4.24 -17.38 5.10
N TYR A 104 5.00 -16.66 4.26
CA TYR A 104 4.51 -15.51 3.49
C TYR A 104 3.23 -15.83 2.70
N PHE A 105 3.27 -16.90 1.90
CA PHE A 105 2.14 -17.31 1.07
C PHE A 105 0.91 -17.72 1.89
N GLU A 106 1.11 -18.31 3.06
CA GLU A 106 0.03 -18.71 3.97
C GLU A 106 -0.76 -17.47 4.41
N PHE A 107 -0.06 -16.43 4.86
CA PHE A 107 -0.70 -15.19 5.32
C PHE A 107 -1.28 -14.34 4.18
N CYS A 108 -0.62 -14.27 3.02
CA CYS A 108 -1.23 -13.62 1.84
C CYS A 108 -2.56 -14.29 1.46
N LYS A 109 -2.61 -15.63 1.47
CA LYS A 109 -3.85 -16.37 1.20
C LYS A 109 -4.95 -16.07 2.22
N LYS A 110 -4.59 -15.83 3.49
CA LYS A 110 -5.54 -15.40 4.54
C LYS A 110 -5.99 -13.95 4.34
N LEU A 111 -5.09 -13.04 3.95
CA LEU A 111 -5.39 -11.61 3.85
C LEU A 111 -6.19 -11.24 2.59
N ASN A 112 -5.91 -11.87 1.45
CA ASN A 112 -6.56 -11.55 0.17
C ASN A 112 -8.10 -11.51 0.22
N PRO A 113 -8.82 -12.51 0.77
CA PRO A 113 -10.28 -12.45 0.85
C PRO A 113 -10.77 -11.30 1.74
N ILE A 114 -10.02 -10.94 2.79
CA ILE A 114 -10.34 -9.81 3.67
C ILE A 114 -10.20 -8.50 2.89
N LEU A 115 -9.07 -8.30 2.18
CA LEU A 115 -8.88 -7.14 1.30
C LEU A 115 -10.00 -7.02 0.27
N ALA A 116 -10.35 -8.12 -0.40
CA ALA A 116 -11.41 -8.14 -1.40
C ALA A 116 -12.76 -7.71 -0.82
N SER A 117 -13.09 -8.15 0.40
CA SER A 117 -14.34 -7.78 1.08
C SER A 117 -14.44 -6.30 1.44
N LEU A 118 -13.30 -5.60 1.56
CA LEU A 118 -13.24 -4.19 1.95
C LEU A 118 -13.20 -3.23 0.74
N LEU A 119 -13.09 -3.74 -0.50
CA LEU A 119 -12.94 -2.92 -1.71
C LEU A 119 -14.15 -2.02 -2.04
N GLU A 120 -15.31 -2.30 -1.45
CA GLU A 120 -16.54 -1.55 -1.67
C GLU A 120 -16.83 -0.56 -0.52
N ILE A 121 -15.83 -0.30 0.34
CA ILE A 121 -15.90 0.79 1.32
C ILE A 121 -16.13 2.12 0.61
N ASN A 122 -17.09 2.90 1.12
CA ASN A 122 -17.47 4.18 0.55
C ASN A 122 -16.37 5.25 0.68
N ASP A 123 -15.63 5.23 1.79
CA ASP A 123 -14.53 6.17 2.00
C ASP A 123 -13.39 5.90 1.00
N ASN A 124 -13.16 6.87 0.10
CA ASN A 124 -12.15 6.77 -0.95
C ASN A 124 -10.73 6.62 -0.38
N THR A 125 -10.41 7.30 0.73
CA THR A 125 -9.09 7.27 1.35
C THR A 125 -8.80 5.89 1.96
N LEU A 126 -9.80 5.28 2.58
CA LEU A 126 -9.71 3.89 3.05
C LEU A 126 -9.59 2.92 1.87
N ARG A 127 -10.38 3.13 0.80
CA ARG A 127 -10.30 2.33 -0.42
C ARG A 127 -8.93 2.42 -1.10
N HIS A 128 -8.26 3.58 -1.08
CA HIS A 128 -6.87 3.72 -1.56
C HIS A 128 -5.92 2.77 -0.86
N LYS A 129 -5.99 2.67 0.47
CA LYS A 129 -5.13 1.78 1.27
C LYS A 129 -5.31 0.33 0.86
N ILE A 130 -6.55 -0.11 0.66
CA ILE A 130 -6.86 -1.48 0.25
C ILE A 130 -6.29 -1.77 -1.14
N ILE A 131 -6.48 -0.85 -2.09
CA ILE A 131 -5.94 -0.97 -3.45
C ILE A 131 -4.41 -1.07 -3.42
N ILE A 132 -3.74 -0.23 -2.62
CA ILE A 132 -2.27 -0.24 -2.46
C ILE A 132 -1.81 -1.58 -1.85
N ALA A 133 -2.51 -2.10 -0.85
CA ALA A 133 -2.19 -3.37 -0.22
C ALA A 133 -2.23 -4.54 -1.24
N PHE A 134 -3.18 -4.55 -2.18
CA PHE A 134 -3.17 -5.51 -3.29
C PHE A 134 -1.91 -5.39 -4.16
N GLY A 135 -1.36 -4.18 -4.34
CA GLY A 135 -0.10 -3.99 -5.06
C GLY A 135 1.09 -4.69 -4.41
N TRP A 136 1.07 -4.87 -3.09
CA TRP A 136 2.16 -5.45 -2.32
C TRP A 136 2.09 -6.97 -2.20
N ILE A 137 0.87 -7.51 -2.04
CA ILE A 137 0.68 -8.93 -1.73
C ILE A 137 -0.17 -9.69 -2.76
N GLY A 138 -0.71 -8.99 -3.75
CA GLY A 138 -1.60 -9.58 -4.75
C GLY A 138 -0.92 -10.64 -5.61
N SER A 139 -1.71 -11.61 -6.01
CA SER A 139 -1.34 -12.70 -6.91
C SER A 139 -1.85 -12.48 -8.34
N VAL A 140 -1.54 -13.40 -9.25
CA VAL A 140 -2.05 -13.35 -10.64
C VAL A 140 -3.59 -13.32 -10.66
N ASN A 141 -4.24 -13.97 -9.69
CA ASN A 141 -5.70 -14.04 -9.61
C ASN A 141 -6.33 -12.70 -9.19
N ASP A 142 -5.54 -11.80 -8.62
CA ASP A 142 -5.99 -10.50 -8.13
C ASP A 142 -5.78 -9.38 -9.17
N ILE A 143 -5.17 -9.68 -10.33
CA ILE A 143 -4.97 -8.70 -11.41
C ILE A 143 -6.32 -8.12 -11.86
N ASP A 144 -7.33 -8.98 -12.02
CA ASP A 144 -8.65 -8.55 -12.51
C ASP A 144 -9.36 -7.61 -11.54
N ILE A 145 -9.07 -7.73 -10.24
CA ILE A 145 -9.57 -6.81 -9.22
C ILE A 145 -9.04 -5.39 -9.49
N LEU A 146 -7.74 -5.25 -9.69
CA LEU A 146 -7.09 -3.96 -9.92
C LEU A 146 -7.41 -3.38 -11.30
N THR A 147 -7.51 -4.21 -12.35
CA THR A 147 -7.90 -3.73 -13.68
C THR A 147 -9.33 -3.21 -13.70
N ASN A 148 -10.25 -3.86 -12.98
CA ASN A 148 -11.61 -3.35 -12.80
C ASN A 148 -11.62 -2.00 -12.09
N LYS A 149 -10.83 -1.83 -11.01
CA LYS A 149 -10.72 -0.54 -10.30
C LYS A 149 -10.14 0.56 -11.20
N ILE A 150 -9.16 0.25 -12.05
CA ILE A 150 -8.63 1.20 -13.04
C ILE A 150 -9.70 1.70 -14.01
N LEU A 151 -10.62 0.83 -14.43
CA LEU A 151 -11.59 1.15 -15.48
C LEU A 151 -12.90 1.74 -14.96
N ALA A 152 -13.29 1.40 -13.73
CA ALA A 152 -14.65 1.63 -13.25
C ALA A 152 -14.75 2.35 -11.90
N ASP A 153 -13.67 2.52 -11.12
CA ASP A 153 -13.79 3.25 -9.84
C ASP A 153 -14.14 4.72 -10.10
N GLU A 154 -15.10 5.24 -9.36
CA GLU A 154 -15.58 6.63 -9.50
C GLU A 154 -14.49 7.63 -9.08
N ASP A 155 -13.68 7.27 -8.08
CA ASP A 155 -12.62 8.11 -7.55
C ASP A 155 -11.35 8.02 -8.41
N SER A 156 -10.86 9.19 -8.85
CA SER A 156 -9.69 9.26 -9.73
C SER A 156 -8.42 8.73 -9.07
N LEU A 157 -8.23 8.98 -7.77
CA LEU A 157 -7.08 8.49 -7.04
C LEU A 157 -7.13 6.96 -6.82
N CYS A 158 -8.31 6.35 -6.63
CA CYS A 158 -8.47 4.90 -6.64
C CYS A 158 -7.99 4.31 -7.97
N ARG A 159 -8.38 4.91 -9.11
CA ARG A 159 -7.90 4.48 -10.44
C ARG A 159 -6.38 4.64 -10.57
N ALA A 160 -5.82 5.75 -10.08
CA ALA A 160 -4.38 6.01 -10.07
C ALA A 160 -3.61 4.96 -9.25
N TRP A 161 -4.08 4.67 -8.04
CA TRP A 161 -3.46 3.71 -7.14
C TRP A 161 -3.62 2.28 -7.64
N ALA A 162 -4.71 1.93 -8.31
CA ALA A 162 -4.86 0.62 -8.91
C ALA A 162 -3.86 0.40 -10.05
N ALA A 163 -3.62 1.42 -10.87
CA ALA A 163 -2.57 1.40 -11.89
C ALA A 163 -1.16 1.30 -11.30
N SER A 164 -0.87 2.03 -10.23
CA SER A 164 0.38 1.93 -9.48
C SER A 164 0.56 0.54 -8.86
N SER A 165 -0.50 -0.03 -8.31
CA SER A 165 -0.50 -1.33 -7.64
C SER A 165 -0.20 -2.47 -8.61
N LEU A 166 -0.78 -2.47 -9.82
CA LEU A 166 -0.42 -3.43 -10.89
C LEU A 166 1.06 -3.36 -11.26
N MET A 167 1.62 -2.15 -11.30
CA MET A 167 3.05 -1.98 -11.55
C MET A 167 3.88 -2.51 -10.37
N GLN A 168 3.46 -2.23 -9.13
CA GLN A 168 4.13 -2.70 -7.93
C GLN A 168 4.18 -4.23 -7.81
N MET A 169 3.13 -4.95 -8.21
CA MET A 169 3.13 -6.42 -8.22
C MET A 169 4.34 -7.02 -8.96
N SER A 170 4.89 -6.30 -9.96
CA SER A 170 6.11 -6.72 -10.67
C SER A 170 7.40 -6.67 -9.83
N PHE A 171 7.42 -5.89 -8.76
CA PHE A 171 8.51 -5.81 -7.79
C PHE A 171 8.31 -6.78 -6.61
N PHE A 172 7.08 -7.23 -6.39
CA PHE A 172 6.68 -8.09 -5.27
C PHE A 172 6.56 -9.57 -5.65
N GLY A 173 7.16 -9.98 -6.78
CA GLY A 173 7.37 -11.39 -7.13
C GLY A 173 6.49 -11.92 -8.25
N LEU A 174 5.58 -11.11 -8.81
CA LEU A 174 4.82 -11.51 -9.99
C LEU A 174 5.69 -11.41 -11.25
N ASN A 175 5.54 -12.39 -12.14
CA ASN A 175 6.23 -12.37 -13.42
C ASN A 175 5.76 -11.16 -14.25
N GLN A 176 6.73 -10.33 -14.65
CA GLN A 176 6.49 -9.11 -15.43
C GLN A 176 5.80 -9.37 -16.76
N ASP A 177 6.11 -10.47 -17.44
CA ASP A 177 5.54 -10.78 -18.75
C ASP A 177 4.06 -11.15 -18.63
N ILE A 178 3.69 -11.91 -17.58
CA ILE A 178 2.28 -12.19 -17.26
C ILE A 178 1.52 -10.89 -16.97
N LEU A 179 2.10 -10.00 -16.16
CA LEU A 179 1.48 -8.69 -15.87
C LEU A 179 1.32 -7.85 -17.15
N ARG A 180 2.37 -7.76 -17.97
CA ARG A 180 2.34 -7.01 -19.23
C ARG A 180 1.26 -7.54 -20.15
N GLU A 181 1.19 -8.86 -20.35
CA GLU A 181 0.20 -9.50 -21.20
C GLU A 181 -1.22 -9.17 -20.73
N LYS A 182 -1.50 -9.33 -19.44
CA LYS A 182 -2.85 -9.15 -18.88
C LYS A 182 -3.29 -7.68 -18.77
N THR A 183 -2.35 -6.75 -18.64
CA THR A 183 -2.69 -5.35 -18.31
C THR A 183 -2.49 -4.36 -19.46
N LYS A 184 -1.81 -4.74 -20.55
CA LYS A 184 -1.47 -3.85 -21.68
C LYS A 184 -2.69 -3.13 -22.28
N SER A 185 -3.75 -3.87 -22.60
CA SER A 185 -4.99 -3.32 -23.17
C SER A 185 -5.72 -2.42 -22.16
N VAL A 186 -5.76 -2.83 -20.90
CA VAL A 186 -6.38 -2.07 -19.80
C VAL A 186 -5.68 -0.72 -19.63
N PHE A 187 -4.35 -0.68 -19.58
CA PHE A 187 -3.60 0.57 -19.52
C PHE A 187 -3.86 1.46 -20.75
N ALA A 188 -3.93 0.88 -21.95
CA ALA A 188 -4.23 1.66 -23.16
C ALA A 188 -5.61 2.32 -23.08
N GLN A 189 -6.63 1.55 -22.67
CA GLN A 189 -8.00 2.03 -22.53
C GLN A 189 -8.09 3.11 -21.44
N ALA A 190 -7.59 2.84 -20.25
CA ALA A 190 -7.66 3.75 -19.11
C ALA A 190 -6.97 5.09 -19.38
N ILE A 191 -5.74 5.06 -19.90
CA ILE A 191 -4.98 6.27 -20.25
C ILE A 191 -5.68 7.09 -21.34
N ASN A 192 -6.41 6.45 -22.26
CA ASN A 192 -7.13 7.12 -23.34
C ASN A 192 -8.36 7.87 -22.86
N VAL A 193 -9.09 7.33 -21.87
CA VAL A 193 -10.37 7.90 -21.41
C VAL A 193 -10.25 8.75 -20.15
N GLU A 194 -9.14 8.63 -19.41
CA GLU A 194 -8.93 9.36 -18.16
C GLU A 194 -8.93 10.87 -18.37
N LYS A 195 -9.78 11.57 -17.61
CA LYS A 195 -9.96 13.02 -17.68
C LYS A 195 -9.12 13.74 -16.65
N ASP A 196 -8.89 13.12 -15.48
CA ASP A 196 -8.05 13.68 -14.44
C ASP A 196 -6.57 13.60 -14.86
N LEU A 197 -5.93 14.76 -15.04
CA LEU A 197 -4.58 14.83 -15.59
C LEU A 197 -3.53 14.23 -14.65
N TYR A 198 -3.69 14.42 -13.35
CA TYR A 198 -2.78 13.85 -12.36
C TYR A 198 -2.83 12.32 -12.39
N THR A 199 -4.04 11.76 -12.32
CA THR A 199 -4.32 10.32 -12.44
C THR A 199 -3.80 9.76 -13.75
N CYS A 200 -4.08 10.44 -14.88
CA CYS A 200 -3.54 10.03 -16.17
C CYS A 200 -2.00 10.00 -16.16
N GLY A 201 -1.37 11.01 -15.54
CA GLY A 201 0.08 11.06 -15.36
C GLY A 201 0.62 9.88 -14.54
N ILE A 202 -0.07 9.52 -13.45
CA ILE A 202 0.27 8.35 -12.64
C ILE A 202 0.10 7.05 -13.45
N MET A 203 -1.02 6.86 -14.15
CA MET A 203 -1.23 5.68 -15.01
C MET A 203 -0.13 5.54 -16.08
N ILE A 204 0.24 6.65 -16.74
CA ILE A 204 1.33 6.67 -17.73
C ILE A 204 2.66 6.31 -17.06
N LYS A 205 2.97 6.84 -15.87
CA LYS A 205 4.20 6.55 -15.13
C LYS A 205 4.25 5.08 -14.67
N SER A 206 3.13 4.52 -14.24
CA SER A 206 3.02 3.11 -13.86
C SER A 206 3.23 2.19 -15.06
N ALA A 207 2.55 2.45 -16.18
CA ALA A 207 2.77 1.72 -17.44
C ALA A 207 4.21 1.87 -17.92
N GLN A 208 4.76 3.09 -17.87
CA GLN A 208 6.14 3.36 -18.26
C GLN A 208 7.12 2.42 -17.54
N THR A 209 7.01 2.30 -16.23
CA THR A 209 7.85 1.42 -15.42
C THR A 209 7.61 -0.04 -15.77
N LEU A 210 6.35 -0.48 -15.80
CA LEU A 210 6.00 -1.88 -16.07
C LEU A 210 6.48 -2.35 -17.46
N PHE A 211 6.37 -1.50 -18.48
CA PHE A 211 6.72 -1.82 -19.87
C PHE A 211 8.14 -1.38 -20.28
N GLY A 212 8.96 -0.89 -19.34
CA GLY A 212 10.35 -0.50 -19.60
C GLY A 212 10.48 0.64 -20.62
N LYS A 213 9.60 1.64 -20.56
CA LYS A 213 9.58 2.82 -21.44
C LYS A 213 9.96 4.09 -20.69
N LYS A 214 10.01 5.21 -21.41
CA LYS A 214 10.17 6.55 -20.84
C LYS A 214 9.36 7.57 -21.64
N TRP A 215 8.18 7.91 -21.15
CA TRP A 215 7.25 8.88 -21.72
C TRP A 215 7.15 10.17 -20.90
N ILE A 216 7.26 10.10 -19.57
CA ILE A 216 7.06 11.23 -18.66
C ILE A 216 8.02 11.18 -17.45
N SER A 217 8.38 12.35 -16.90
CA SER A 217 9.14 12.47 -15.64
C SER A 217 8.20 12.56 -14.44
N ALA A 218 8.71 12.19 -13.25
CA ALA A 218 7.97 12.36 -12.00
C ALA A 218 7.54 13.83 -11.77
N SER A 219 8.49 14.76 -11.97
CA SER A 219 8.23 16.20 -11.85
C SER A 219 7.14 16.71 -12.78
N ALA A 220 6.96 16.13 -13.97
CA ALA A 220 5.91 16.55 -14.89
C ALA A 220 4.52 16.10 -14.42
N VAL A 221 4.44 14.96 -13.73
CA VAL A 221 3.20 14.47 -13.12
C VAL A 221 2.87 15.28 -11.87
N GLU A 222 3.86 15.47 -10.98
CA GLU A 222 3.70 16.21 -9.71
C GLU A 222 3.26 17.67 -9.93
N ASN A 223 3.81 18.34 -10.95
CA ASN A 223 3.43 19.71 -11.31
C ASN A 223 2.23 19.79 -12.26
N ILE A 224 1.59 18.66 -12.60
CA ILE A 224 0.47 18.57 -13.54
C ILE A 224 0.78 19.32 -14.85
N ASP A 225 1.96 19.07 -15.44
CA ASP A 225 2.37 19.69 -16.70
C ASP A 225 1.51 19.13 -17.85
N ILE A 226 0.41 19.84 -18.15
CA ILE A 226 -0.61 19.46 -19.12
C ILE A 226 0.02 19.09 -20.47
N LYS A 227 0.97 19.91 -20.95
CA LYS A 227 1.60 19.70 -22.27
C LYS A 227 2.41 18.40 -22.27
N LYS A 228 3.16 18.12 -21.20
CA LYS A 228 3.95 16.88 -21.10
C LYS A 228 3.05 15.66 -20.90
N ILE A 229 2.01 15.75 -20.08
CA ILE A 229 1.05 14.67 -19.84
C ILE A 229 0.34 14.28 -21.14
N GLU A 230 -0.19 15.23 -21.90
CA GLU A 230 -0.88 14.94 -23.16
C GLU A 230 0.06 14.37 -24.24
N LYS A 231 1.31 14.85 -24.30
CA LYS A 231 2.32 14.28 -25.20
C LYS A 231 2.67 12.84 -24.81
N ALA A 232 2.82 12.59 -23.50
CA ALA A 232 3.10 11.27 -22.97
C ALA A 232 1.93 10.31 -23.20
N ARG A 233 0.68 10.77 -23.02
CA ARG A 233 -0.56 10.03 -23.28
C ARG A 233 -0.58 9.48 -24.70
N LYS A 234 -0.40 10.34 -25.71
CA LYS A 234 -0.35 9.92 -27.13
C LYS A 234 0.74 8.88 -27.39
N SER A 235 1.91 9.03 -26.76
CA SER A 235 3.04 8.13 -26.92
C SER A 235 2.81 6.77 -26.27
N ALA A 236 2.21 6.76 -25.07
CA ALA A 236 1.87 5.57 -24.32
C ALA A 236 0.79 4.75 -25.04
N ILE A 237 -0.33 5.38 -25.43
CA ILE A 237 -1.42 4.71 -26.17
C ILE A 237 -0.89 4.07 -27.46
N ARG A 238 -0.11 4.81 -28.25
CA ARG A 238 0.48 4.29 -29.50
C ARG A 238 1.36 3.05 -29.27
N PHE A 239 2.00 2.92 -28.12
CA PHE A 239 2.78 1.72 -27.78
C PHE A 239 1.88 0.58 -27.29
N LEU A 240 0.97 0.88 -26.35
CA LEU A 240 0.15 -0.12 -25.68
C LEU A 240 -0.93 -0.71 -26.60
N SER A 241 -1.42 0.04 -27.58
CA SER A 241 -2.42 -0.44 -28.54
C SER A 241 -1.84 -1.26 -29.70
N LYS A 242 -0.52 -1.46 -29.78
CA LYS A 242 0.08 -2.37 -30.77
C LYS A 242 -0.04 -3.80 -30.26
N GLY A 243 -0.50 -4.72 -31.12
CA GLY A 243 -0.50 -6.18 -30.84
C GLY A 243 0.84 -6.64 -30.29
#